data_AF-A0A2S5R8Y3-F1
#
_entry.id   AF-A0A2S5R8Y3-F1
#
_cell.length_a   1.000
_cell.length_b   1.000
_cell.length_c   1.000
_cell.angle_alpha   90.00
_cell.angle_beta   90.00
_cell.angle_gamma   90.00
#
_symmetry.space_group_name_H-M   'P 1'
#
loop_
_entity.id
_entity.type
_entity.pdbx_description
1 polymer ?
#
loop_
_entity_poly.entity_id
_entity_poly.type
_entity_poly.pdbx_seq_one_letter_code
_entity_poly.pdbx_strand_id
1 'polypeptide(L)'
;MILGCLKNLEPKYILQVHGITDTGYQGIQKLHIKSELPKKKIKKTQDLARERVAHEKVIGMIKRFKIISDQYRNRRKRFGLRFNLIEAIYTMKLS
;
A
#
# COMPACT_ATOMS: atom_id res chain seq x y z
N MET A 1 2.55 -27.17 18.96
CA MET A 1 1.07 -27.05 18.87
C MET A 1 0.56 -25.60 18.78
N ILE A 2 1.32 -24.66 18.19
CA ILE A 2 0.86 -23.28 17.97
C ILE A 2 1.07 -22.94 16.49
N LEU A 3 0.40 -23.69 15.60
CA LEU A 3 0.41 -23.43 14.15
C LEU A 3 -1.02 -23.30 13.58
N GLY A 4 -2.02 -23.03 14.43
CA GLY A 4 -3.43 -23.13 14.04
C GLY A 4 -4.28 -21.86 14.08
N CYS A 5 -3.84 -20.77 14.73
CA CYS A 5 -4.78 -19.72 15.17
C CYS A 5 -4.98 -18.51 14.24
N LEU A 6 -4.44 -18.49 13.02
CA LEU A 6 -4.61 -17.34 12.11
C LEU A 6 -5.29 -17.71 10.78
N LYS A 7 -6.23 -18.67 10.79
CA LYS A 7 -7.00 -19.00 9.57
C LYS A 7 -8.43 -18.45 9.52
N ASN A 8 -8.96 -17.86 10.58
CA ASN A 8 -10.39 -17.51 10.65
C ASN A 8 -10.66 -16.08 11.13
N LEU A 9 -9.96 -15.08 10.59
CA LEU A 9 -10.49 -13.73 10.62
C LEU A 9 -11.32 -13.54 9.35
N GLU A 10 -12.53 -14.11 9.32
CA GLU A 10 -13.53 -13.81 8.29
C GLU A 10 -13.72 -12.29 8.28
N PRO A 11 -13.28 -11.57 7.23
CA PRO A 11 -13.25 -10.13 7.28
C PRO A 11 -14.64 -9.60 6.94
N LYS A 12 -15.54 -9.64 7.93
CA LYS A 12 -16.93 -9.13 7.85
C LYS A 12 -17.01 -7.68 7.35
N TYR A 13 -15.95 -6.89 7.56
CA TYR A 13 -15.82 -5.50 7.13
C TYR A 13 -15.47 -5.34 5.65
N ILE A 14 -14.88 -6.35 5.01
CA ILE A 14 -14.43 -6.25 3.61
C ILE A 14 -15.61 -6.33 2.65
N LEU A 15 -16.73 -6.99 2.99
CA LEU A 15 -17.84 -7.18 2.03
C LEU A 15 -18.72 -5.94 1.81
N GLN A 16 -18.64 -4.91 2.67
CA GLN A 16 -19.57 -3.77 2.64
C GLN A 16 -19.05 -2.54 1.90
N VAL A 17 -17.73 -2.32 1.91
CA VAL A 17 -17.08 -1.14 1.34
C VAL A 17 -16.94 -1.30 -0.18
N HIS A 18 -17.08 -0.23 -0.96
CA HIS A 18 -16.77 -0.23 -2.38
C HIS A 18 -15.29 0.09 -2.58
N GLY A 19 -14.57 -0.69 -3.39
CA GLY A 19 -13.12 -0.55 -3.54
C GLY A 19 -12.68 -0.42 -4.99
N ILE A 20 -12.03 0.69 -5.33
CA ILE A 20 -11.41 0.89 -6.65
C ILE A 20 -9.99 0.36 -6.59
N THR A 21 -9.65 -0.53 -7.52
CA THR A 21 -8.38 -1.30 -7.48
C THR A 21 -7.64 -1.20 -8.81
N ASP A 22 -6.31 -1.33 -8.79
CA ASP A 22 -5.52 -1.31 -10.03
C ASP A 22 -5.63 -2.62 -10.81
N THR A 23 -5.29 -2.57 -12.11
CA THR A 23 -5.26 -3.76 -12.98
C THR A 23 -4.33 -4.87 -12.49
N GLY A 24 -3.37 -4.57 -11.59
CA GLY A 24 -2.50 -5.57 -10.96
C GLY A 24 -3.22 -6.47 -9.95
N TYR A 25 -4.42 -6.09 -9.50
CA TYR A 25 -5.23 -6.85 -8.55
C TYR A 25 -6.22 -7.79 -9.27
N GLN A 26 -5.79 -8.47 -10.33
CA GLN A 26 -6.62 -9.45 -11.02
C GLN A 26 -7.09 -10.54 -10.05
N GLY A 27 -8.40 -10.76 -9.97
CA GLY A 27 -9.01 -11.75 -9.09
C GLY A 27 -9.42 -11.24 -7.70
N ILE A 28 -9.22 -9.95 -7.38
CA ILE A 28 -9.65 -9.36 -6.10
C ILE A 28 -11.16 -9.43 -5.87
N GLN A 29 -11.94 -9.54 -6.95
CA GLN A 29 -13.39 -9.77 -6.94
C GLN A 29 -13.81 -11.04 -6.19
N LYS A 30 -12.93 -12.05 -6.11
CA LYS A 30 -13.18 -13.29 -5.35
C LYS A 30 -13.17 -13.08 -3.83
N LEU A 31 -12.42 -12.08 -3.36
CA LEU A 31 -12.26 -11.74 -1.95
C LEU A 31 -13.11 -10.53 -1.55
N HIS A 32 -13.39 -9.64 -2.50
CA HIS A 32 -14.10 -8.40 -2.29
C HIS A 32 -15.10 -8.18 -3.43
N ILE A 33 -16.36 -8.54 -3.19
CA ILE A 33 -17.42 -8.56 -4.20
C ILE A 33 -17.66 -7.18 -4.84
N LYS A 34 -17.49 -6.09 -4.07
CA LYS A 34 -17.72 -4.70 -4.51
C LYS A 34 -16.47 -4.02 -5.09
N SER A 35 -15.53 -4.78 -5.67
CA SER A 35 -14.31 -4.22 -6.25
C SER A 35 -14.47 -3.88 -7.72
N GLU A 36 -14.11 -2.66 -8.08
CA GLU A 36 -14.05 -2.23 -9.47
C GLU A 36 -12.60 -2.20 -9.99
N LEU A 37 -12.42 -2.85 -11.14
CA LEU A 37 -11.16 -2.84 -11.89
C LEU A 37 -11.28 -1.90 -13.10
N PRO A 38 -10.23 -1.11 -13.42
CA PRO A 38 -10.21 -0.23 -14.57
C PRO A 38 -10.43 -1.03 -15.85
N LYS A 39 -11.56 -0.81 -16.52
CA LYS A 39 -11.78 -1.31 -17.87
C LYS A 39 -10.88 -0.51 -18.82
N LYS A 40 -9.95 -1.21 -19.48
CA LYS A 40 -8.87 -0.66 -20.33
C LYS A 40 -9.32 0.26 -21.49
N LYS A 41 -10.63 0.41 -21.73
CA LYS A 41 -11.20 1.07 -22.93
C LYS A 41 -12.12 2.28 -22.68
N ILE A 42 -12.37 2.69 -21.43
CA ILE A 42 -13.33 3.78 -21.14
C ILE A 42 -12.57 5.07 -20.78
N LYS A 43 -13.00 6.21 -21.34
CA LYS A 43 -12.51 7.55 -20.96
C LYS A 43 -12.59 7.68 -19.44
N LYS A 44 -11.44 7.86 -18.79
CA LYS A 44 -11.36 8.04 -17.34
C LYS A 44 -12.11 9.32 -16.96
N THR A 45 -13.17 9.22 -16.17
CA THR A 45 -13.78 10.37 -15.49
C THR A 45 -12.76 10.95 -14.50
N GLN A 46 -12.69 12.28 -14.37
CA GLN A 46 -11.68 12.96 -13.56
C GLN A 46 -11.69 12.52 -12.09
N ASP A 47 -12.86 12.12 -11.57
CA ASP A 47 -13.03 11.71 -10.17
C ASP A 47 -12.29 10.40 -9.85
N LEU A 48 -12.36 9.41 -10.75
CA LEU A 48 -11.63 8.15 -10.61
C LEU A 48 -10.11 8.34 -10.65
N ALA A 49 -9.64 9.36 -11.38
CA ALA A 49 -8.23 9.70 -11.43
C ALA A 49 -7.76 10.33 -10.12
N ARG A 50 -8.57 11.22 -9.51
CA ARG A 50 -8.28 11.86 -8.22
C ARG A 50 -8.20 10.85 -7.09
N GLU A 51 -9.12 9.90 -7.04
CA GLU A 51 -9.16 8.86 -6.00
C GLU A 51 -7.91 7.95 -6.06
N ARG A 52 -7.41 7.64 -7.26
CA ARG A 52 -6.18 6.86 -7.44
C ARG A 52 -4.94 7.58 -6.94
N VAL A 53 -4.83 8.90 -7.12
CA VAL A 53 -3.69 9.67 -6.61
C VAL A 53 -3.59 9.54 -5.09
N ALA A 54 -4.73 9.54 -4.39
CA ALA A 54 -4.76 9.32 -2.95
C ALA A 54 -4.30 7.89 -2.59
N HIS A 55 -4.80 6.87 -3.29
CA HIS A 55 -4.36 5.47 -3.10
C HIS A 55 -2.87 5.27 -3.36
N GLU A 56 -2.33 5.84 -4.44
CA GLU A 56 -0.90 5.78 -4.77
C GLU A 56 -0.04 6.42 -3.68
N LYS A 57 -0.50 7.55 -3.11
CA LYS A 57 0.19 8.22 -2.00
C LYS A 57 0.23 7.33 -0.76
N VAL A 58 -0.87 6.66 -0.41
CA VAL A 58 -0.95 5.74 0.73
C VAL A 58 -0.07 4.49 0.49
N ILE A 59 -0.15 3.87 -0.68
CA ILE A 59 0.71 2.73 -1.05
C ILE A 59 2.19 3.15 -1.00
N GLY A 60 2.52 4.34 -1.48
CA GLY A 60 3.86 4.92 -1.40
C GLY A 60 4.32 5.15 0.04
N MET A 61 3.43 5.55 0.96
CA MET A 61 3.73 5.61 2.39
C MET A 61 4.06 4.22 2.95
N ILE A 62 3.21 3.23 2.70
CA ILE A 62 3.40 1.85 3.18
C ILE A 62 4.74 1.27 2.68
N LYS A 63 5.07 1.48 1.40
CA LYS A 63 6.36 1.04 0.83
C LYS A 63 7.57 1.75 1.46
N ARG A 64 7.45 3.02 1.85
CA ARG A 64 8.51 3.73 2.58
C ARG A 64 8.71 3.17 3.98
N PHE A 65 7.63 2.81 4.69
CA PHE A 65 7.74 2.12 5.98
C PHE A 65 8.34 0.71 5.84
N LYS A 66 8.09 0.03 4.72
CA LYS A 66 8.71 -1.28 4.42
C LYS A 66 10.24 -1.20 4.41
N ILE A 67 10.80 -0.11 3.88
CA ILE A 67 12.25 0.13 3.87
C ILE A 67 12.82 0.26 5.29
N ILE A 68 12.02 0.77 6.23
CA ILE A 68 12.39 0.88 7.65
C ILE A 68 12.23 -0.47 8.35
N SER A 69 11.20 -1.25 8.00
CA SER A 69 10.94 -2.55 8.62
C SER A 69 11.88 -3.67 8.15
N ASP A 70 12.36 -3.61 6.92
CA ASP A 70 13.24 -4.63 6.35
C ASP A 70 14.65 -4.53 6.95
N GLN A 71 15.35 -5.67 7.05
CA GLN A 71 16.73 -5.68 7.51
C GLN A 71 17.64 -4.89 6.58
N TYR A 72 18.26 -3.84 7.13
CA TYR A 72 19.26 -3.04 6.45
C TYR A 72 20.51 -3.90 6.13
N ARG A 73 20.70 -4.23 4.86
CA ARG A 73 21.77 -5.15 4.40
C ARG A 73 23.14 -4.49 4.22
N ASN A 74 23.25 -3.16 4.32
CA ASN A 74 24.53 -2.47 4.14
C ASN A 74 25.34 -2.42 5.45
N ARG A 75 26.68 -2.34 5.36
CA ARG A 75 27.57 -2.31 6.53
C ARG A 75 27.19 -1.17 7.48
N ARG A 76 27.01 -1.51 8.77
CA ARG A 76 26.42 -0.63 9.80
C ARG A 76 27.36 0.41 10.41
N LYS A 77 28.64 0.46 10.00
CA LYS A 77 29.67 1.35 10.56
C LYS A 77 29.29 2.85 10.55
N ARG A 78 28.37 3.26 9.66
CA ARG A 78 27.82 4.63 9.58
C ARG A 78 26.29 4.64 9.43
N PHE A 79 25.57 3.69 10.03
CA PHE A 79 24.12 3.58 9.88
C PHE A 79 23.39 4.84 10.37
N GLY A 80 23.72 5.35 11.56
CA GLY A 80 23.08 6.55 12.12
C GLY A 80 23.21 7.78 11.21
N LEU A 81 24.39 8.04 10.64
CA LEU A 81 24.58 9.16 9.70
C LEU A 81 23.71 9.03 8.45
N ARG A 82 23.62 7.83 7.85
CA ARG A 82 22.78 7.58 6.68
C ARG A 82 21.30 7.72 7.02
N PHE A 83 20.89 7.24 8.18
CA PHE A 83 19.52 7.35 8.65
C PHE A 83 19.12 8.81 8.89
N ASN A 84 19.95 9.58 9.60
CA ASN A 84 19.72 11.01 9.85
C ASN A 84 19.64 11.82 8.55
N LEU A 85 20.46 11.50 7.55
CA LEU A 85 20.38 12.16 6.23
C LEU A 85 19.08 11.82 5.50
N ILE A 86 18.64 10.56 5.54
CA ILE A 86 17.36 10.14 4.94
C ILE A 86 16.18 10.82 5.66
N GLU A 87 16.23 10.90 6.98
CA GLU A 87 15.23 11.57 7.81
C GLU A 87 15.17 13.06 7.48
N ALA A 88 16.31 13.76 7.43
CA ALA A 88 16.36 15.18 7.09
C ALA A 88 15.73 15.47 5.72
N ILE A 89 16.05 14.68 4.69
CA ILE A 89 15.45 14.80 3.35
C ILE A 89 13.93 14.55 3.39
N TYR A 90 13.50 13.56 4.18
CA TYR A 90 12.09 13.25 4.32
C TYR A 90 11.32 14.38 5.00
N THR A 91 11.86 14.93 6.10
CA THR A 91 11.28 16.04 6.85
C THR A 91 11.17 17.30 6.00
N MET A 92 12.20 17.62 5.21
CA MET A 92 12.16 18.76 4.28
C MET A 92 11.11 18.62 3.18
N LYS A 93 10.83 17.39 2.71
CA LYS A 93 9.82 17.14 1.67
C LYS A 93 8.38 17.13 2.21
N LEU A 94 8.22 17.01 3.52
CA LEU A 94 6.93 16.96 4.20
C LEU A 94 6.47 18.35 4.67
N SER A 95 7.40 19.28 4.90
CA SER A 95 7.11 20.72 5.08
C SER A 95 6.74 21.37 3.75
#